data_AF-A0A955T7Q4-F1
#
_entry.id   AF-A0A955T7Q4-F1
#
_cell.length_a   1.000
_cell.length_b   1.000
_cell.length_c   1.000
_cell.angle_alpha   90.00
_cell.angle_beta   90.00
_cell.angle_gamma   90.00
#
_symmetry.space_group_name_H-M   'P 1'
#
loop_
_entity.id
_entity.type
_entity.pdbx_description
1 polymer ?
#
loop_
_entity_poly.entity_id
_entity_poly.type
_entity_poly.pdbx_seq_one_letter_code
_entity_poly.pdbx_strand_id
1 'polypeptide(L)'
;VLGRVTFSPPMMMASEPQPIAGAKVLLISQNDFPIPLPILEPDQLNGLPILPPDLLYETRTNERGYFEFPEVQPGHYLIQVSAEDFQSERRDIWVPAGETVTLHFDLIPGMGGSEDAVLEGGVFDSRFVDGSDNYRDPIVGATVVAIPLCLNCDPAIGNIGPDGQILPPRITQTNERGRYRFEGMSAGAVAVTVIAEGYLPAIQYTHLPSGQTTVVNFYLEKIGGSDPTGLYGKVTQWTPYPTFAPVPVPGAHIYLEPLFPLPLPPTGPIPYVLDTVTDDQGNYRFPNLEPGPYLVDIKAEGFTSIEDMKVNVPNGQKIRQDFLLYPLNQGSASYLGHV
;
A
#
# COMPACT_ATOMS: atom_id res chain seq x y z
N VAL A 1 -15.41 -25.98 -10.22
CA VAL A 1 -14.04 -25.52 -10.52
C VAL A 1 -13.07 -26.59 -10.05
N LEU A 2 -12.04 -26.92 -10.82
CA LEU A 2 -11.01 -27.88 -10.41
C LEU A 2 -9.63 -27.41 -10.83
N GLY A 3 -8.58 -27.96 -10.23
CA GLY A 3 -7.23 -27.61 -10.64
C GLY A 3 -6.15 -28.43 -9.96
N ARG A 4 -4.90 -28.05 -10.23
CA ARG A 4 -3.71 -28.68 -9.65
C ARG A 4 -2.70 -27.63 -9.19
N VAL A 5 -2.16 -27.83 -7.99
CA VAL A 5 -1.15 -26.99 -7.37
C VAL A 5 0.18 -27.75 -7.32
N THR A 6 1.22 -27.13 -7.86
CA THR A 6 2.58 -27.66 -7.95
C THR A 6 3.59 -26.61 -7.50
N PHE A 7 4.86 -27.02 -7.37
CA PHE A 7 6.00 -26.10 -7.33
C PHE A 7 7.10 -26.60 -8.27
N SER A 8 7.89 -25.65 -8.77
CA SER A 8 9.11 -25.94 -9.53
C SER A 8 10.34 -25.63 -8.66
N PRO A 9 11.22 -26.60 -8.38
CA PRO A 9 12.46 -26.34 -7.65
C PRO A 9 13.45 -25.49 -8.47
N PRO A 10 14.39 -24.78 -7.82
CA PRO A 10 15.33 -23.90 -8.50
C PRO A 10 16.22 -24.63 -9.51
N MET A 11 16.55 -23.94 -10.61
CA MET A 11 17.16 -24.39 -11.88
C MET A 11 18.39 -25.33 -11.84
N MET A 12 18.99 -25.62 -10.68
CA MET A 12 20.09 -26.59 -10.58
C MET A 12 19.63 -28.06 -10.72
N MET A 13 18.33 -28.32 -10.73
CA MET A 13 17.74 -29.63 -10.98
C MET A 13 16.59 -29.44 -11.99
N ALA A 14 16.77 -29.87 -13.25
CA ALA A 14 15.66 -29.98 -14.18
C ALA A 14 14.77 -31.15 -13.75
N SER A 15 13.86 -30.90 -12.81
CA SER A 15 12.86 -31.87 -12.36
C SER A 15 11.46 -31.40 -12.72
N GLU A 16 10.58 -32.34 -13.05
CA GLU A 16 9.16 -32.06 -13.28
C GLU A 16 8.51 -31.32 -12.08
N PRO A 17 7.50 -30.46 -12.32
CA PRO A 17 6.76 -29.78 -11.25
C PRO A 17 6.22 -30.78 -10.22
N GLN A 18 6.57 -30.58 -8.95
CA GLN A 18 6.18 -31.47 -7.87
C GLN A 18 4.82 -31.05 -7.29
N PRO A 19 3.90 -31.99 -7.01
CA PRO A 19 2.60 -31.65 -6.44
C PRO A 19 2.74 -31.14 -5.00
N ILE A 20 1.91 -30.15 -4.64
CA ILE A 20 1.80 -29.68 -3.25
C ILE A 20 0.53 -30.30 -2.64
N ALA A 21 0.70 -31.21 -1.70
CA ALA A 21 -0.39 -31.82 -0.95
C ALA A 21 -0.83 -30.95 0.24
N GLY A 22 -2.12 -30.91 0.54
CA GLY A 22 -2.66 -30.19 1.69
C GLY A 22 -2.71 -28.67 1.56
N ALA A 23 -2.35 -28.10 0.41
CA ALA A 23 -2.47 -26.68 0.11
C ALA A 23 -3.93 -26.25 0.29
N LYS A 24 -4.16 -25.18 1.04
CA LYS A 24 -5.48 -24.57 1.25
C LYS A 24 -5.86 -23.81 -0.01
N VAL A 25 -7.04 -24.07 -0.54
CA VAL A 25 -7.59 -23.38 -1.71
C VAL A 25 -8.89 -22.74 -1.29
N LEU A 26 -8.97 -21.42 -1.42
CA LEU A 26 -10.15 -20.61 -1.14
C LEU A 26 -10.70 -20.04 -2.44
N LEU A 27 -12.01 -20.04 -2.60
CA LEU A 27 -12.71 -19.40 -3.71
C LEU A 27 -13.75 -18.43 -3.13
N ILE A 28 -13.54 -17.14 -3.34
CA ILE A 28 -14.28 -16.05 -2.70
C ILE A 28 -15.05 -15.29 -3.76
N SER A 29 -16.37 -15.17 -3.63
CA SER A 29 -17.18 -14.38 -4.57
C SER A 29 -16.82 -12.89 -4.49
N GLN A 30 -16.65 -12.26 -5.65
CA GLN A 30 -16.39 -10.83 -5.75
C GLN A 30 -17.66 -10.13 -6.25
N ASN A 31 -18.16 -9.16 -5.47
CA ASN A 31 -19.44 -8.49 -5.77
C ASN A 31 -19.30 -7.21 -6.61
N ASP A 32 -18.09 -6.66 -6.76
CA ASP A 32 -17.88 -5.36 -7.40
C ASP A 32 -16.62 -5.34 -8.29
N PHE A 33 -16.80 -5.42 -9.62
CA PHE A 33 -15.90 -4.73 -10.54
C PHE A 33 -16.65 -4.27 -11.82
N PRO A 34 -16.41 -3.04 -12.30
CA PRO A 34 -16.81 -2.61 -13.64
C PRO A 34 -16.00 -3.38 -14.68
N ILE A 35 -16.69 -4.20 -15.47
CA ILE A 35 -16.10 -5.15 -16.41
C ILE A 35 -15.32 -4.40 -17.51
N PRO A 36 -13.99 -4.57 -17.67
CA PRO A 36 -13.40 -4.46 -19.00
C PRO A 36 -13.76 -5.75 -19.72
N LEU A 37 -14.80 -5.72 -20.55
CA LEU A 37 -15.28 -6.88 -21.30
C LEU A 37 -14.28 -7.23 -22.41
N PRO A 38 -13.69 -8.44 -22.42
CA PRO A 38 -13.53 -9.16 -23.64
C PRO A 38 -14.59 -10.27 -23.71
N ILE A 39 -15.58 -10.05 -24.57
CA ILE A 39 -16.35 -11.08 -25.28
C ILE A 39 -17.27 -11.98 -24.42
N LEU A 40 -18.21 -11.39 -23.68
CA LEU A 40 -19.43 -12.11 -23.28
C LEU A 40 -20.64 -11.45 -23.96
N GLU A 41 -21.45 -12.25 -24.65
CA GLU A 41 -22.69 -11.80 -25.29
C GLU A 41 -23.73 -11.41 -24.20
N PRO A 42 -24.56 -10.36 -24.42
CA PRO A 42 -25.54 -9.88 -23.43
C PRO A 42 -26.49 -10.95 -22.87
N ASP A 43 -26.78 -11.99 -23.64
CA ASP A 43 -27.67 -13.08 -23.26
C ASP A 43 -27.07 -14.00 -22.17
N GLN A 44 -25.75 -13.96 -21.97
CA GLN A 44 -25.05 -14.69 -20.91
C GLN A 44 -25.14 -14.01 -19.54
N LEU A 45 -25.55 -12.73 -19.48
CA LEU A 45 -25.74 -11.99 -18.23
C LEU A 45 -27.16 -12.13 -17.65
N ASN A 46 -28.16 -12.48 -18.49
CA ASN A 46 -29.55 -12.53 -18.05
C ASN A 46 -29.83 -13.77 -17.20
N GLY A 47 -30.07 -13.57 -15.90
CA GLY A 47 -30.50 -14.62 -14.97
C GLY A 47 -29.41 -15.17 -14.05
N LEU A 48 -28.22 -14.54 -14.00
CA LEU A 48 -27.19 -14.89 -13.04
C LEU A 48 -27.62 -14.48 -11.61
N PRO A 49 -27.52 -15.38 -10.62
CA PRO A 49 -27.80 -15.02 -9.24
C PRO A 49 -26.78 -14.00 -8.74
N ILE A 50 -27.26 -12.96 -8.05
CA ILE A 50 -26.38 -12.08 -7.27
C ILE A 50 -25.80 -12.94 -6.15
N LEU A 51 -24.49 -13.18 -6.19
CA LEU A 51 -23.82 -13.96 -5.15
C LEU A 51 -23.92 -13.20 -3.82
N PRO A 52 -24.12 -13.90 -2.68
CA PRO A 52 -23.98 -13.28 -1.38
C PRO A 52 -22.62 -12.59 -1.29
N PRO A 53 -22.52 -11.37 -0.74
CA PRO A 53 -21.21 -10.87 -0.32
C PRO A 53 -20.63 -11.91 0.65
N ASP A 54 -19.38 -12.29 0.42
CA ASP A 54 -18.64 -13.25 1.23
C ASP A 54 -18.99 -14.75 1.01
N LEU A 55 -19.53 -15.15 -0.15
CA LEU A 55 -19.62 -16.58 -0.48
C LEU A 55 -18.20 -17.17 -0.59
N LEU A 56 -17.85 -18.01 0.39
CA LEU A 56 -16.57 -18.66 0.53
C LEU A 56 -16.71 -20.16 0.30
N TYR A 57 -16.00 -20.69 -0.69
CA TYR A 57 -15.71 -22.11 -0.78
C TYR A 57 -14.28 -22.38 -0.29
N GLU A 58 -14.10 -23.44 0.48
CA GLU A 58 -12.80 -23.89 0.96
C GLU A 58 -12.59 -25.38 0.62
N THR A 59 -11.38 -25.71 0.18
CA THR A 59 -10.94 -27.08 -0.02
C THR A 59 -9.44 -27.19 0.23
N ARG A 60 -8.91 -28.42 0.18
CA ARG A 60 -7.47 -28.68 0.24
C ARG A 60 -7.03 -29.59 -0.89
N THR A 61 -5.80 -29.40 -1.38
CA THR A 61 -5.25 -30.29 -2.39
C THR A 61 -4.99 -31.69 -1.83
N ASN A 62 -5.24 -32.71 -2.65
CA ASN A 62 -4.89 -34.09 -2.31
C ASN A 62 -3.39 -34.38 -2.47
N GLU A 63 -2.96 -35.62 -2.21
CA GLU A 63 -1.55 -36.06 -2.33
C GLU A 63 -0.93 -35.85 -3.72
N ARG A 64 -1.76 -35.70 -4.75
CA ARG A 64 -1.33 -35.45 -6.14
C ARG A 64 -1.43 -33.98 -6.54
N GLY A 65 -1.75 -33.09 -5.59
CA GLY A 65 -1.88 -31.65 -5.76
C GLY A 65 -3.21 -31.19 -6.34
N TYR A 66 -4.19 -32.08 -6.53
CA TYR A 66 -5.47 -31.72 -7.14
C TYR A 66 -6.47 -31.20 -6.11
N PHE A 67 -7.27 -30.22 -6.49
CA PHE A 67 -8.41 -29.71 -5.71
C PHE A 67 -9.66 -29.63 -6.58
N GLU A 68 -10.82 -29.66 -5.92
CA GLU A 68 -12.12 -29.47 -6.57
C GLU A 68 -13.09 -28.67 -5.68
N PHE A 69 -13.91 -27.86 -6.35
CA PHE A 69 -15.10 -27.23 -5.82
C PHE A 69 -16.29 -27.71 -6.63
N PRO A 70 -17.12 -28.62 -6.08
CA PRO A 70 -18.35 -29.05 -6.74
C PRO A 70 -19.39 -27.93 -6.69
N GLU A 71 -20.23 -27.86 -7.72
CA GLU A 71 -21.44 -27.01 -7.73
C GLU A 71 -21.20 -25.53 -7.39
N VAL A 72 -20.11 -24.95 -7.92
CA VAL A 72 -19.82 -23.51 -7.79
C VAL A 72 -20.84 -22.72 -8.61
N GLN A 73 -21.48 -21.74 -7.98
CA GLN A 73 -22.44 -20.88 -8.67
C GLN A 73 -21.73 -20.05 -9.75
N PRO A 74 -22.37 -19.74 -10.89
CA PRO A 74 -21.73 -18.94 -11.93
C PRO A 74 -21.46 -17.51 -11.44
N GLY A 75 -20.29 -16.96 -11.74
CA GLY A 75 -19.92 -15.62 -11.25
C GLY A 75 -18.41 -15.33 -11.28
N HIS A 76 -18.05 -14.13 -10.83
CA HIS A 76 -16.66 -13.70 -10.65
C HIS A 76 -16.16 -14.10 -9.26
N TYR A 77 -14.99 -14.72 -9.22
CA TYR A 77 -14.38 -15.16 -7.99
C TYR A 77 -12.90 -14.79 -7.96
N LEU A 78 -12.42 -14.50 -6.75
CA LEU A 78 -11.00 -14.55 -6.44
C LEU A 78 -10.67 -15.95 -5.94
N ILE A 79 -9.74 -16.63 -6.60
CA ILE A 79 -9.18 -17.88 -6.08
C ILE A 79 -7.83 -17.59 -5.42
N GLN A 80 -7.65 -18.10 -4.20
CA GLN A 80 -6.41 -18.03 -3.43
C GLN A 80 -5.90 -19.43 -3.14
N VAL A 81 -4.62 -19.66 -3.36
CA VAL A 81 -3.92 -20.91 -3.02
C VAL A 81 -2.80 -20.60 -2.06
N SER A 82 -2.78 -21.26 -0.90
CA SER A 82 -1.73 -21.15 0.10
C SER A 82 -1.25 -22.52 0.55
N ALA A 83 0.05 -22.65 0.80
CA ALA A 83 0.67 -23.86 1.32
C ALA A 83 1.84 -23.48 2.22
N GLU A 84 2.13 -24.32 3.21
CA GLU A 84 3.26 -24.13 4.12
C GLU A 84 4.58 -24.11 3.34
N ASP A 85 5.44 -23.15 3.65
CA ASP A 85 6.72 -22.90 2.99
C ASP A 85 6.64 -22.39 1.53
N PHE A 86 5.44 -22.04 1.06
CA PHE A 86 5.21 -21.51 -0.29
C PHE A 86 4.58 -20.12 -0.27
N GLN A 87 4.93 -19.30 -1.26
CA GLN A 87 4.26 -18.03 -1.48
C GLN A 87 2.83 -18.30 -1.93
N SER A 88 1.86 -17.65 -1.28
CA SER A 88 0.46 -17.78 -1.69
C SER A 88 0.25 -17.09 -3.04
N GLU A 89 -0.49 -17.72 -3.94
CA GLU A 89 -0.88 -17.17 -5.23
C GLU A 89 -2.38 -16.81 -5.21
N ARG A 90 -2.76 -15.73 -5.91
CA ARG A 90 -4.13 -15.29 -6.09
C ARG A 90 -4.42 -15.00 -7.55
N ARG A 91 -5.65 -15.28 -8.00
CA ARG A 91 -6.09 -15.02 -9.38
C ARG A 91 -7.57 -14.71 -9.45
N ASP A 92 -7.95 -13.72 -10.24
CA ASP A 92 -9.35 -13.50 -10.59
C ASP A 92 -9.79 -14.49 -11.67
N ILE A 93 -10.95 -15.10 -11.47
CA ILE A 93 -11.53 -16.06 -12.39
C ILE A 93 -13.00 -15.77 -12.63
N TRP A 94 -13.46 -16.09 -13.83
CA TRP A 94 -14.87 -16.17 -14.17
C TRP A 94 -15.29 -17.64 -14.20
N VAL A 95 -16.41 -17.96 -13.56
CA VAL A 95 -17.02 -19.30 -13.59
C VAL A 95 -18.30 -19.23 -14.43
N PRO A 96 -18.28 -19.74 -15.68
CA PRO A 96 -19.46 -19.77 -16.53
C PRO A 96 -20.51 -20.79 -16.07
N ALA A 97 -21.76 -20.57 -16.45
CA ALA A 97 -22.87 -21.43 -16.07
C ALA A 97 -22.80 -22.81 -16.75
N GLY A 98 -22.84 -23.87 -15.94
CA GLY A 98 -22.84 -25.26 -16.43
C GLY A 98 -21.50 -25.75 -17.00
N GLU A 99 -20.44 -24.95 -16.88
CA GLU A 99 -19.11 -25.26 -17.42
C GLU A 99 -18.08 -25.59 -16.32
N THR A 100 -17.04 -26.31 -16.70
CA THR A 100 -15.92 -26.65 -15.80
C THR A 100 -14.71 -25.76 -16.07
N VAL A 101 -14.36 -24.92 -15.09
CA VAL A 101 -13.10 -24.17 -15.09
C VAL A 101 -11.97 -25.05 -14.54
N THR A 102 -10.89 -25.17 -15.31
CA THR A 102 -9.67 -25.91 -14.94
C THR A 102 -8.51 -24.93 -14.71
N LEU A 103 -7.85 -25.03 -13.55
CA LEU A 103 -6.78 -24.10 -13.14
C LEU A 103 -5.47 -24.83 -12.82
N HIS A 104 -4.37 -24.10 -13.01
CA HIS A 104 -3.04 -24.54 -12.62
C HIS A 104 -2.30 -23.42 -11.87
N PHE A 105 -1.67 -23.80 -10.77
CA PHE A 105 -0.89 -22.94 -9.88
C PHE A 105 0.50 -23.55 -9.69
N ASP A 106 1.52 -22.75 -9.92
CA ASP A 106 2.92 -23.10 -9.67
C ASP A 106 3.43 -22.20 -8.54
N LEU A 107 3.24 -22.65 -7.29
CA LEU A 107 3.67 -21.87 -6.15
C LEU A 107 5.20 -21.81 -6.11
N ILE A 108 5.70 -20.62 -5.85
CA ILE A 108 7.13 -20.39 -5.69
C ILE A 108 7.50 -20.82 -4.26
N PRO A 109 8.48 -21.74 -4.09
CA PRO A 109 9.05 -22.02 -2.77
C PRO A 109 9.55 -20.71 -2.15
N GLY A 110 9.05 -20.40 -0.98
CA GLY A 110 9.29 -19.13 -0.31
C GLY A 110 8.34 -19.08 0.87
N MET A 111 8.88 -18.93 2.07
CA MET A 111 8.22 -19.47 3.25
C MET A 111 6.95 -18.71 3.67
N GLY A 112 5.81 -18.99 3.04
CA GLY A 112 4.51 -18.49 3.45
C GLY A 112 3.87 -19.44 4.47
N GLY A 113 3.41 -18.89 5.59
CA GLY A 113 2.35 -19.54 6.38
C GLY A 113 2.56 -19.70 7.87
N SER A 114 3.76 -19.55 8.44
CA SER A 114 3.86 -19.52 9.91
C SER A 114 3.63 -18.11 10.44
N GLU A 115 2.72 -17.96 11.40
CA GLU A 115 2.68 -16.81 12.31
C GLU A 115 3.74 -16.99 13.40
N ASP A 116 4.98 -17.35 13.02
CA ASP A 116 6.08 -17.61 13.96
C ASP A 116 7.29 -16.70 13.67
N ALA A 117 7.19 -15.79 12.69
CA ALA A 117 8.27 -14.84 12.45
C ALA A 117 8.33 -13.81 13.59
N VAL A 118 9.54 -13.41 13.95
CA VAL A 118 9.80 -12.38 14.95
C VAL A 118 10.46 -11.20 14.25
N LEU A 119 9.92 -10.01 14.46
CA LEU A 119 10.57 -8.77 14.05
C LEU A 119 11.00 -8.02 15.30
N GLU A 120 12.28 -7.74 15.45
CA GLU A 120 12.79 -6.98 16.58
C GLU A 120 13.84 -5.97 16.15
N GLY A 121 14.20 -5.07 17.06
CA GLY A 121 15.13 -4.01 16.72
C GLY A 121 15.36 -3.01 17.84
N GLY A 122 16.14 -1.99 17.53
CA GLY A 122 16.31 -0.80 18.33
C GLY A 122 16.11 0.47 17.52
N VAL A 123 15.62 1.51 18.19
CA VAL A 123 15.45 2.86 17.67
C VAL A 123 16.36 3.78 18.46
N PHE A 124 17.24 4.49 17.75
CA PHE A 124 18.29 5.34 18.35
C PHE A 124 18.36 6.70 17.67
N ASP A 125 18.95 7.69 18.33
CA ASP A 125 19.30 8.98 17.72
C ASP A 125 20.32 8.74 16.58
N SER A 126 20.14 9.46 15.46
CA SER A 126 21.05 9.40 14.32
C SER A 126 22.43 10.02 14.60
N ARG A 127 22.56 10.77 15.69
CA ARG A 127 23.84 11.32 16.16
C ARG A 127 24.51 10.37 17.14
N PHE A 128 25.81 10.25 17.01
CA PHE A 128 26.64 9.55 17.97
C PHE A 128 26.81 10.37 19.24
N VAL A 129 26.81 9.70 20.38
CA VAL A 129 27.09 10.32 21.68
C VAL A 129 28.60 10.53 21.79
N ASP A 130 28.97 11.79 22.08
CA ASP A 130 30.32 12.18 22.54
C ASP A 130 31.48 11.72 21.64
N GLY A 131 31.25 11.68 20.31
CA GLY A 131 32.27 11.31 19.32
C GLY A 131 32.68 9.83 19.33
N SER A 132 31.93 8.96 20.04
CA SER A 132 32.14 7.52 20.00
C SER A 132 31.36 6.88 18.85
N ASP A 133 32.03 6.12 17.98
CA ASP A 133 31.39 5.49 16.80
C ASP A 133 30.41 4.34 17.14
N ASN A 134 30.22 4.01 18.43
CA ASN A 134 29.52 2.80 18.85
C ASN A 134 28.37 3.04 19.83
N TYR A 135 28.14 4.27 20.31
CA TYR A 135 27.05 4.57 21.25
C TYR A 135 26.12 5.64 20.70
N ARG A 136 24.83 5.31 20.64
CA ARG A 136 23.74 6.18 20.21
C ARG A 136 22.66 6.15 21.27
N ASP A 137 22.10 7.31 21.58
CA ASP A 137 21.07 7.42 22.60
C ASP A 137 19.83 6.61 22.16
N PRO A 138 19.31 5.70 23.00
CA PRO A 138 18.07 5.00 22.71
C PRO A 138 16.89 5.97 22.76
N ILE A 139 15.96 5.84 21.81
CA ILE A 139 14.73 6.63 21.80
C ILE A 139 13.64 5.81 22.50
N VAL A 140 13.23 6.25 23.68
CA VAL A 140 12.19 5.61 24.51
C VAL A 140 10.80 6.09 24.08
N GLY A 141 9.81 5.19 24.02
CA GLY A 141 8.44 5.54 23.66
C GLY A 141 8.20 5.84 22.18
N ALA A 142 9.18 5.56 21.30
CA ALA A 142 8.98 5.63 19.86
C ALA A 142 7.91 4.61 19.44
N THR A 143 6.93 5.07 18.68
CA THR A 143 5.87 4.21 18.12
C THR A 143 6.41 3.51 16.88
N VAL A 144 6.40 2.18 16.90
CA VAL A 144 6.79 1.34 15.77
C VAL A 144 5.55 0.68 15.22
N VAL A 145 5.31 0.85 13.92
CA VAL A 145 4.18 0.28 13.18
C VAL A 145 4.72 -0.67 12.12
N ALA A 146 4.39 -1.96 12.23
CA ALA A 146 4.70 -2.97 11.24
C ALA A 146 3.45 -3.27 10.41
N ILE A 147 3.51 -2.99 9.11
CA ILE A 147 2.42 -3.18 8.15
C ILE A 147 2.83 -4.33 7.23
N PRO A 148 2.27 -5.54 7.40
CA PRO A 148 2.45 -6.63 6.45
C PRO A 148 2.02 -6.15 5.06
N LEU A 149 2.90 -6.28 4.07
CA LEU A 149 2.63 -5.86 2.71
C LEU A 149 2.29 -7.06 1.85
N CYS A 150 1.26 -6.89 1.04
CA CYS A 150 0.95 -7.79 -0.03
C CYS A 150 1.26 -7.09 -1.36
N LEU A 151 2.47 -7.34 -1.89
CA LEU A 151 3.00 -6.61 -3.05
C LEU A 151 2.29 -6.94 -4.38
N ASN A 152 1.50 -8.01 -4.42
CA ASN A 152 0.82 -8.52 -5.62
C ASN A 152 -0.71 -8.60 -5.47
N CYS A 153 -1.33 -7.97 -4.47
CA CYS A 153 -2.79 -7.90 -4.40
C CYS A 153 -3.33 -6.54 -4.82
N ASP A 154 -4.59 -6.56 -5.24
CA ASP A 154 -5.39 -5.38 -5.51
C ASP A 154 -5.43 -4.46 -4.26
N PRO A 155 -5.06 -3.17 -4.38
CA PRO A 155 -5.12 -2.21 -3.27
C PRO A 155 -6.52 -2.04 -2.67
N ALA A 156 -7.60 -2.38 -3.39
CA ALA A 156 -8.97 -2.34 -2.88
C ALA A 156 -9.28 -3.44 -1.84
N ILE A 157 -8.47 -4.50 -1.78
CA ILE A 157 -8.74 -5.70 -0.98
C ILE A 157 -7.91 -5.71 0.35
N GLY A 158 -6.94 -4.81 0.50
CA GLY A 158 -6.15 -4.66 1.73
C GLY A 158 -5.12 -5.78 1.96
N ASN A 159 -4.41 -5.71 3.09
CA ASN A 159 -3.33 -6.65 3.43
C ASN A 159 -3.87 -8.01 3.89
N ILE A 160 -4.40 -8.84 3.00
CA ILE A 160 -5.01 -10.12 3.40
C ILE A 160 -3.94 -11.23 3.57
N GLY A 161 -3.95 -11.93 4.70
CA GLY A 161 -3.03 -13.02 5.06
C GLY A 161 -3.37 -14.39 4.45
N PRO A 162 -2.61 -15.44 4.82
CA PRO A 162 -2.71 -16.79 4.25
C PRO A 162 -4.10 -17.43 4.37
N ASP A 163 -4.89 -17.00 5.36
CA ASP A 163 -6.23 -17.51 5.67
C ASP A 163 -7.39 -16.65 5.19
N GLY A 164 -7.13 -15.59 4.42
CA GLY A 164 -8.20 -14.68 3.98
C GLY A 164 -8.54 -13.58 4.99
N GLN A 165 -7.81 -13.49 6.10
CA GLN A 165 -7.97 -12.42 7.10
C GLN A 165 -7.20 -11.16 6.71
N ILE A 166 -7.80 -9.98 6.85
CA ILE A 166 -7.05 -8.71 6.80
C ILE A 166 -6.01 -8.70 7.92
N LEU A 167 -4.72 -8.73 7.57
CA LEU A 167 -3.60 -8.56 8.49
C LEU A 167 -3.57 -7.10 8.94
N PRO A 168 -3.95 -6.81 10.20
CA PRO A 168 -3.93 -5.44 10.68
C PRO A 168 -2.48 -4.96 10.82
N PRO A 169 -2.23 -3.64 10.70
CA PRO A 169 -0.98 -3.07 11.15
C PRO A 169 -0.77 -3.40 12.63
N ARG A 170 0.44 -3.81 12.98
CA ARG A 170 0.82 -4.07 14.37
C ARG A 170 1.59 -2.90 14.91
N ILE A 171 1.26 -2.49 16.13
CA ILE A 171 1.82 -1.30 16.77
C ILE A 171 2.46 -1.72 18.09
N THR A 172 3.64 -1.19 18.36
CA THR A 172 4.30 -1.30 19.67
C THR A 172 5.05 0.00 19.98
N GLN A 173 5.57 0.12 21.20
CA GLN A 173 6.43 1.22 21.61
C GLN A 173 7.78 0.70 22.06
N THR A 174 8.84 1.48 21.83
CA THR A 174 10.18 1.15 22.32
C THR A 174 10.27 1.27 23.84
N ASN A 175 10.99 0.33 24.46
CA ASN A 175 11.24 0.34 25.90
C ASN A 175 12.36 1.32 26.31
N GLU A 176 12.75 1.31 27.59
CA GLU A 176 13.82 2.17 28.15
C GLU A 176 15.20 2.00 27.48
N ARG A 177 15.42 0.89 26.77
CA ARG A 177 16.64 0.63 25.99
C ARG A 177 16.46 0.92 24.50
N GLY A 178 15.36 1.56 24.11
CA GLY A 178 15.02 1.87 22.72
C GLY A 178 14.64 0.63 21.91
N ARG A 179 14.37 -0.52 22.54
CA ARG A 179 14.11 -1.80 21.84
C ARG A 179 12.63 -2.04 21.63
N TYR A 180 12.29 -2.62 20.49
CA TYR A 180 10.93 -3.06 20.15
C TYR A 180 10.94 -4.52 19.68
N ARG A 181 9.78 -5.18 19.76
CA ARG A 181 9.61 -6.57 19.31
C ARG A 181 8.16 -6.86 18.93
N PHE A 182 8.00 -7.58 17.83
CA PHE A 182 6.76 -8.16 17.36
C PHE A 182 6.93 -9.68 17.26
N GLU A 183 6.14 -10.42 18.03
CA GLU A 183 6.07 -11.89 17.98
C GLU A 183 4.91 -12.34 17.11
N GLY A 184 5.06 -13.49 16.47
CA GLY A 184 4.02 -14.09 15.65
C GLY A 184 3.61 -13.22 14.47
N MET A 185 4.61 -12.63 13.81
CA MET A 185 4.39 -11.96 12.54
C MET A 185 4.17 -13.01 11.45
N SER A 186 3.26 -12.72 10.52
CA SER A 186 3.18 -13.49 9.29
C SER A 186 4.48 -13.28 8.49
N ALA A 187 5.08 -14.37 8.03
CA ALA A 187 6.20 -14.32 7.11
C ALA A 187 5.80 -13.59 5.81
N GLY A 188 6.72 -12.80 5.25
CA GLY A 188 6.43 -11.99 4.07
C GLY A 188 7.09 -10.61 4.06
N ALA A 189 6.75 -9.79 3.06
CA ALA A 189 7.19 -8.40 3.00
C ALA A 189 6.47 -7.58 4.07
N VAL A 190 7.18 -6.65 4.72
CA VAL A 190 6.63 -5.76 5.73
C VAL A 190 7.24 -4.37 5.57
N ALA A 191 6.40 -3.34 5.67
CA ALA A 191 6.85 -1.98 5.90
C ALA A 191 6.89 -1.72 7.40
N VAL A 192 8.03 -1.28 7.92
CA VAL A 192 8.21 -0.91 9.32
C VAL A 192 8.40 0.59 9.38
N THR A 193 7.47 1.29 10.01
CA THR A 193 7.50 2.74 10.20
C THR A 193 7.77 3.05 11.66
N VAL A 194 8.65 4.01 11.92
CA VAL A 194 8.96 4.49 13.28
C VAL A 194 8.70 5.97 13.37
N ILE A 195 7.97 6.35 14.43
CA ILE A 195 7.61 7.73 14.73
C ILE A 195 8.00 8.00 16.19
N ALA A 196 8.67 9.11 16.43
CA ALA A 196 9.03 9.54 17.78
C ALA A 196 8.91 11.06 17.90
N GLU A 197 8.48 11.53 19.07
CA GLU A 197 8.33 12.95 19.34
C GLU A 197 9.67 13.69 19.18
N GLY A 198 9.68 14.75 18.38
CA GLY A 198 10.88 15.55 18.12
C GLY A 198 11.87 14.92 17.14
N TYR A 199 11.49 13.85 16.44
CA TYR A 199 12.30 13.17 15.43
C TYR A 199 11.57 13.06 14.09
N LEU A 200 12.32 13.05 12.99
CA LEU A 200 11.78 12.72 11.67
C LEU A 200 11.35 11.24 11.63
N PRO A 201 10.19 10.92 11.01
CA PRO A 201 9.77 9.54 10.86
C PRO A 201 10.71 8.80 9.90
N ALA A 202 10.83 7.49 10.09
CA ALA A 202 11.60 6.62 9.21
C ALA A 202 10.76 5.41 8.80
N ILE A 203 10.94 4.97 7.56
CA ILE A 203 10.33 3.75 7.03
C ILE A 203 11.41 2.83 6.47
N GLN A 204 11.26 1.53 6.72
CA GLN A 204 12.09 0.51 6.11
C GLN A 204 11.24 -0.66 5.64
N TYR A 205 11.48 -1.08 4.41
CA TYR A 205 10.90 -2.30 3.85
C TYR A 205 11.84 -3.47 4.15
N THR A 206 11.28 -4.55 4.68
CA THR A 206 12.05 -5.77 4.94
C THR A 206 11.23 -7.02 4.63
N HIS A 207 11.91 -8.15 4.57
CA HIS A 207 11.30 -9.46 4.43
C HIS A 207 11.45 -10.24 5.73
N LEU A 208 10.36 -10.83 6.23
CA LEU A 208 10.34 -11.69 7.40
C LEU A 208 10.33 -13.16 6.95
N PRO A 209 11.41 -13.93 7.14
CA PRO A 209 11.39 -15.37 6.89
C PRO A 209 10.55 -16.10 7.95
N SER A 210 9.89 -17.19 7.55
CA SER A 210 9.08 -18.07 8.42
C SER A 210 9.88 -18.58 9.61
N GLY A 211 9.30 -18.48 10.81
CA GLY A 211 9.90 -18.96 12.06
C GLY A 211 11.23 -18.30 12.47
N GLN A 212 11.70 -17.27 11.75
CA GLN A 212 12.98 -16.61 12.03
C GLN A 212 12.81 -15.27 12.70
N THR A 213 13.87 -14.83 13.37
CA THR A 213 13.98 -13.48 13.93
C THR A 213 14.71 -12.56 12.94
N THR A 214 14.02 -11.55 12.45
CA THR A 214 14.60 -10.46 11.64
C THR A 214 14.86 -9.26 12.54
N VAL A 215 16.10 -8.76 12.51
CA VAL A 215 16.52 -7.55 13.24
C VAL A 215 16.53 -6.34 12.32
N VAL A 216 15.79 -5.28 12.67
CA VAL A 216 15.77 -4.01 11.94
C VAL A 216 16.05 -2.87 12.92
N ASN A 217 17.09 -2.09 12.67
CA ASN A 217 17.43 -0.95 13.54
C ASN A 217 17.14 0.37 12.83
N PHE A 218 16.59 1.32 13.57
CA PHE A 218 16.30 2.66 13.08
C PHE A 218 17.19 3.69 13.76
N TYR A 219 17.59 4.70 12.99
CA TYR A 219 18.42 5.81 13.44
C TYR A 219 17.72 7.11 13.03
N LEU A 220 17.00 7.72 13.96
CA LEU A 220 16.13 8.86 13.67
C LEU A 220 16.88 10.18 13.78
N GLU A 221 16.69 11.05 12.79
CA GLU A 221 17.20 12.41 12.85
C GLU A 221 16.30 13.28 13.72
N LYS A 222 16.91 14.02 14.65
CA LYS A 222 16.19 14.96 15.50
C LYS A 222 15.72 16.16 14.66
N ILE A 223 14.48 16.59 14.87
CA ILE A 223 13.96 17.81 14.26
C ILE A 223 14.79 18.99 14.79
N GLY A 224 15.36 19.78 13.87
CA GLY A 224 16.31 20.85 14.16
C GLY A 224 15.69 22.24 13.97
N GLY A 225 16.14 23.18 14.82
CA GLY A 225 15.92 24.63 14.65
C GLY A 225 14.68 25.20 15.36
N SER A 226 14.80 26.44 15.82
CA SER A 226 13.68 27.32 16.23
C SER A 226 13.02 28.02 15.04
N ASP A 227 13.48 27.72 13.82
CA ASP A 227 12.99 28.35 12.61
C ASP A 227 11.72 27.64 12.15
N PRO A 228 10.64 28.38 11.85
CA PRO A 228 9.38 27.76 11.46
C PRO A 228 9.55 27.07 10.11
N THR A 229 9.55 25.73 10.11
CA THR A 229 9.44 24.90 8.91
C THR A 229 8.15 25.24 8.17
N GLY A 230 8.11 25.12 6.85
CA GLY A 230 6.87 25.37 6.14
C GLY A 230 6.97 25.23 4.63
N LEU A 231 5.80 25.19 3.99
CA LEU A 231 5.64 25.15 2.55
C LEU A 231 4.98 26.44 2.09
N TYR A 232 5.49 27.07 1.05
CA TYR A 232 4.84 28.23 0.44
C TYR A 232 5.09 28.26 -1.06
N GLY A 233 4.36 29.07 -1.79
CA GLY A 233 4.61 29.25 -3.22
C GLY A 233 3.47 29.94 -3.92
N LYS A 234 3.44 29.80 -5.24
CA LYS A 234 2.39 30.33 -6.10
C LYS A 234 1.71 29.24 -6.93
N VAL A 235 0.40 29.38 -7.10
CA VAL A 235 -0.36 28.64 -8.11
C VAL A 235 -0.61 29.56 -9.30
N THR A 236 -0.14 29.14 -10.47
CA THR A 236 -0.33 29.88 -11.72
C THR A 236 -1.00 29.02 -12.76
N GLN A 237 -1.62 29.64 -13.76
CA GLN A 237 -2.21 28.91 -14.88
C GLN A 237 -1.23 28.77 -16.03
N TRP A 238 -1.32 27.66 -16.76
CA TRP A 238 -0.66 27.50 -18.03
C TRP A 238 -1.30 28.40 -19.09
N THR A 239 -0.47 29.12 -19.85
CA THR A 239 -0.92 29.94 -20.99
C THR A 239 -0.24 29.48 -22.27
N PRO A 240 -0.97 29.34 -23.40
CA PRO A 240 -0.43 28.87 -24.68
C PRO A 240 0.56 29.86 -25.33
N TYR A 241 0.58 31.10 -24.86
CA TYR A 241 1.51 32.14 -25.29
C TYR A 241 2.39 32.55 -24.11
N PRO A 242 3.68 32.87 -24.35
CA PRO A 242 4.53 33.44 -23.30
C PRO A 242 3.95 34.80 -22.90
N THR A 243 3.21 34.80 -21.79
CA THR A 243 2.87 36.03 -21.09
C THR A 243 4.15 36.53 -20.42
N PHE A 244 4.37 37.84 -20.39
CA PHE A 244 5.56 38.43 -19.74
C PHE A 244 5.60 38.20 -18.22
N ALA A 245 4.51 37.68 -17.63
CA ALA A 245 4.42 37.29 -16.23
C ALA A 245 3.46 36.09 -16.07
N PRO A 246 3.75 35.13 -15.17
CA PRO A 246 2.81 34.06 -14.82
C PRO A 246 1.46 34.64 -14.36
N VAL A 247 0.36 34.10 -14.87
CA VAL A 247 -0.99 34.51 -14.45
C VAL A 247 -1.39 33.74 -13.19
N PRO A 248 -1.68 34.42 -12.07
CA PRO A 248 -2.03 33.74 -10.82
C PRO A 248 -3.42 33.08 -10.91
N VAL A 249 -3.62 32.04 -10.10
CA VAL A 249 -4.95 31.42 -9.89
C VAL A 249 -5.38 31.70 -8.44
N PRO A 250 -6.22 32.73 -8.21
CA PRO A 250 -6.85 32.97 -6.90
C PRO A 250 -7.91 31.93 -6.59
N GLY A 251 -8.16 31.66 -5.30
CA GLY A 251 -9.25 30.77 -4.88
C GLY A 251 -8.98 29.27 -5.09
N ALA A 252 -7.76 28.88 -5.46
CA ALA A 252 -7.38 27.46 -5.53
C ALA A 252 -7.28 26.89 -4.11
N HIS A 253 -8.04 25.84 -3.82
CA HIS A 253 -7.95 25.08 -2.58
C HIS A 253 -6.80 24.09 -2.68
N ILE A 254 -5.89 24.14 -1.71
CA ILE A 254 -4.75 23.24 -1.60
C ILE A 254 -4.93 22.42 -0.34
N TYR A 255 -4.96 21.10 -0.48
CA TYR A 255 -4.97 20.14 0.61
C TYR A 255 -3.57 19.53 0.73
N LEU A 256 -3.10 19.38 1.95
CA LEU A 256 -1.78 18.87 2.27
C LEU A 256 -1.94 17.75 3.31
N GLU A 257 -1.55 16.54 2.94
CA GLU A 257 -1.66 15.35 3.77
C GLU A 257 -0.27 14.75 4.05
N PRO A 258 0.13 14.50 5.31
CA PRO A 258 1.35 13.78 5.61
C PRO A 258 1.33 12.37 5.01
N LEU A 259 2.39 11.96 4.30
CA LEU A 259 2.46 10.62 3.69
C LEU A 259 2.62 9.49 4.72
N PHE A 260 3.08 9.82 5.93
CA PHE A 260 3.14 8.89 7.05
C PHE A 260 2.15 9.36 8.11
N PRO A 261 1.37 8.44 8.72
CA PRO A 261 0.52 8.82 9.83
C PRO A 261 1.41 9.41 10.94
N LEU A 262 1.14 10.65 11.35
CA LEU A 262 1.59 11.15 12.64
C LEU A 262 1.05 10.21 13.73
N PRO A 263 1.63 10.17 14.95
CA PRO A 263 1.12 9.30 16.01
C PRO A 263 -0.39 9.51 16.12
N LEU A 264 -1.16 8.45 15.86
CA LEU A 264 -2.61 8.53 15.95
C LEU A 264 -2.94 8.92 17.39
N PRO A 265 -3.77 9.95 17.63
CA PRO A 265 -4.28 10.17 18.97
C PRO A 265 -5.01 8.89 19.40
N PRO A 266 -4.76 8.35 20.62
CA PRO A 266 -5.33 7.08 21.07
C PRO A 266 -6.88 7.09 21.08
N THR A 267 -7.49 8.27 21.07
CA THR A 267 -8.94 8.48 20.89
C THR A 267 -9.16 9.82 20.20
N GLY A 268 -9.40 9.82 18.88
CA GLY A 268 -9.78 11.02 18.14
C GLY A 268 -10.14 10.70 16.68
N PRO A 269 -11.03 11.48 16.02
CA PRO A 269 -11.27 11.33 14.59
C PRO A 269 -9.97 11.60 13.81
N ILE A 270 -9.72 10.82 12.78
CA ILE A 270 -8.59 11.00 11.85
C ILE A 270 -9.02 12.08 10.84
N PRO A 271 -8.46 13.30 10.91
CA PRO A 271 -7.99 13.91 9.66
C PRO A 271 -6.76 14.81 9.90
N TYR A 272 -5.58 14.38 9.42
CA TYR A 272 -4.38 15.24 9.36
C TYR A 272 -4.26 15.98 8.02
N VAL A 273 -5.39 16.27 7.37
CA VAL A 273 -5.40 17.06 6.13
C VAL A 273 -5.40 18.54 6.51
N LEU A 274 -4.31 19.23 6.20
CA LEU A 274 -4.22 20.69 6.30
C LEU A 274 -4.75 21.30 4.99
N ASP A 275 -5.41 22.45 5.06
CA ASP A 275 -5.85 23.16 3.87
C ASP A 275 -5.50 24.66 3.89
N THR A 276 -5.39 25.23 2.70
CA THR A 276 -5.32 26.68 2.48
C THR A 276 -5.93 27.03 1.13
N VAL A 277 -6.28 28.30 0.95
CA VAL A 277 -6.73 28.86 -0.33
C VAL A 277 -5.71 29.87 -0.84
N THR A 278 -5.50 29.93 -2.15
CA THR A 278 -4.62 30.93 -2.76
C THR A 278 -5.22 32.34 -2.71
N ASP A 279 -4.38 33.34 -2.46
CA ASP A 279 -4.77 34.76 -2.47
C ASP A 279 -4.95 35.32 -3.90
N ASP A 280 -5.33 36.59 -4.03
CA ASP A 280 -5.52 37.31 -5.30
C ASP A 280 -4.26 37.33 -6.20
N GLN A 281 -3.09 37.04 -5.63
CA GLN A 281 -1.80 36.97 -6.32
C GLN A 281 -1.33 35.51 -6.53
N GLY A 282 -2.21 34.55 -6.25
CA GLY A 282 -1.98 33.11 -6.37
C GLY A 282 -1.06 32.55 -5.28
N ASN A 283 -0.72 33.31 -4.22
CA ASN A 283 0.17 32.82 -3.18
C ASN A 283 -0.58 31.90 -2.21
N TYR A 284 0.14 30.91 -1.69
CA TYR A 284 -0.31 30.07 -0.59
C TYR A 284 0.81 29.85 0.44
N ARG A 285 0.44 29.42 1.66
CA ARG A 285 1.41 29.04 2.69
C ARG A 285 0.84 28.06 3.71
N PHE A 286 1.68 27.13 4.13
CA PHE A 286 1.53 26.25 5.27
C PHE A 286 2.68 26.51 6.25
N PRO A 287 2.46 27.32 7.31
CA PRO A 287 3.47 27.58 8.32
C PRO A 287 3.56 26.43 9.33
N ASN A 288 4.71 26.30 9.98
CA ASN A 288 4.96 25.40 11.10
C ASN A 288 4.66 23.92 10.77
N LEU A 289 5.00 23.49 9.56
CA LEU A 289 4.87 22.09 9.19
C LEU A 289 5.89 21.23 9.95
N GLU A 290 5.51 20.01 10.28
CA GLU A 290 6.51 19.02 10.65
C GLU A 290 7.32 18.65 9.40
N PRO A 291 8.65 18.47 9.50
CA PRO A 291 9.41 18.08 8.33
C PRO A 291 9.11 16.63 7.94
N GLY A 292 9.07 16.36 6.63
CA GLY A 292 8.72 15.06 6.08
C GLY A 292 8.04 15.14 4.71
N PRO A 293 7.71 13.99 4.13
CA PRO A 293 6.97 13.93 2.87
C PRO A 293 5.47 14.14 3.08
N TYR A 294 4.88 14.92 2.18
CA TYR A 294 3.45 15.21 2.10
C TYR A 294 2.93 14.92 0.71
N LEU A 295 1.64 14.58 0.60
CA LEU A 295 0.85 14.61 -0.62
C LEU A 295 0.14 15.95 -0.72
N VAL A 296 0.09 16.49 -1.93
CA VAL A 296 -0.57 17.76 -2.24
C VAL A 296 -1.67 17.51 -3.26
N ASP A 297 -2.89 17.92 -2.91
CA ASP A 297 -4.00 18.03 -3.84
C ASP A 297 -4.35 19.49 -4.05
N ILE A 298 -4.61 19.89 -5.30
CA ILE A 298 -4.99 21.26 -5.64
C ILE A 298 -6.24 21.22 -6.50
N LYS A 299 -7.27 21.95 -6.07
CA LYS A 299 -8.55 22.10 -6.77
C LYS A 299 -8.85 23.57 -7.00
N ALA A 300 -9.14 23.94 -8.25
CA ALA A 300 -9.56 25.28 -8.63
C ALA A 300 -10.65 25.18 -9.70
N GLU A 301 -11.68 26.03 -9.60
CA GLU A 301 -12.78 26.03 -10.56
C GLU A 301 -12.27 26.37 -11.96
N GLY A 302 -12.65 25.56 -12.96
CA GLY A 302 -12.25 25.76 -14.35
C GLY A 302 -10.83 25.29 -14.69
N PHE A 303 -10.14 24.60 -13.78
CA PHE A 303 -8.81 24.04 -13.99
C PHE A 303 -8.74 22.53 -13.75
N THR A 304 -7.74 21.87 -14.32
CA THR A 304 -7.37 20.50 -13.97
C THR A 304 -6.89 20.45 -12.52
N SER A 305 -7.30 19.43 -11.77
CA SER A 305 -6.77 19.17 -10.44
C SER A 305 -5.32 18.65 -10.50
N ILE A 306 -4.56 18.94 -9.45
CA ILE A 306 -3.36 18.17 -9.10
C ILE A 306 -3.79 17.23 -7.97
N GLU A 307 -3.45 15.95 -8.07
CA GLU A 307 -3.79 14.93 -7.08
C GLU A 307 -2.53 14.12 -6.72
N ASP A 308 -2.39 13.78 -5.44
CA ASP A 308 -1.32 12.94 -4.87
C ASP A 308 0.11 13.40 -5.21
N MET A 309 0.34 14.71 -5.39
CA MET A 309 1.67 15.20 -5.71
C MET A 309 2.57 15.19 -4.47
N LYS A 310 3.62 14.38 -4.51
CA LYS A 310 4.57 14.28 -3.39
C LYS A 310 5.49 15.50 -3.29
N VAL A 311 5.52 16.13 -2.12
CA VAL A 311 6.44 17.21 -1.75
C VAL A 311 7.19 16.83 -0.48
N ASN A 312 8.50 17.09 -0.42
CA ASN A 312 9.30 16.82 0.77
C ASN A 312 9.65 18.13 1.48
N VAL A 313 9.19 18.29 2.72
CA VAL A 313 9.50 19.45 3.57
C VAL A 313 10.75 19.14 4.39
N PRO A 314 11.89 19.80 4.13
CA PRO A 314 13.14 19.54 4.83
C PRO A 314 13.14 20.07 6.26
N ASN A 315 13.97 19.46 7.10
CA ASN A 315 14.14 19.79 8.51
C ASN A 315 14.59 21.25 8.73
N GLY A 316 13.84 22.01 9.52
CA GLY A 316 14.17 23.38 9.92
C GLY A 316 14.17 24.42 8.80
N GLN A 317 13.51 24.15 7.66
CA GLN A 317 13.54 25.03 6.48
C GLN A 317 12.15 25.33 5.94
N LYS A 318 11.98 26.53 5.37
CA LYS A 318 10.83 26.84 4.53
C LYS A 318 11.18 26.55 3.08
N ILE A 319 10.35 25.77 2.40
CA ILE A 319 10.52 25.49 0.99
C ILE A 319 9.49 26.21 0.13
N ARG A 320 9.95 26.66 -1.04
CA ARG A 320 9.09 27.19 -2.07
C ARG A 320 8.74 26.09 -3.07
N GLN A 321 7.45 25.82 -3.26
CA GLN A 321 6.92 24.94 -4.30
C GLN A 321 5.86 25.69 -5.10
N ASP A 322 6.14 26.00 -6.36
CA ASP A 322 5.15 26.60 -7.24
C ASP A 322 4.39 25.49 -7.99
N PHE A 323 3.13 25.75 -8.33
CA PHE A 323 2.24 24.82 -9.02
C PHE A 323 1.67 25.46 -10.29
N LEU A 324 1.49 24.65 -11.32
CA LEU A 324 0.93 25.07 -12.60
C LEU A 324 -0.35 24.28 -12.87
N LEU A 325 -1.47 24.98 -13.02
CA LEU A 325 -2.75 24.37 -13.39
C LEU A 325 -3.08 24.61 -14.87
N TYR A 326 -3.69 23.64 -15.51
CA TYR A 326 -4.16 23.77 -16.89
C TYR A 326 -5.64 24.12 -16.90
N PRO A 327 -6.08 25.15 -17.64
CA PRO A 327 -7.50 25.41 -17.82
C PRO A 327 -8.21 24.18 -18.40
N LEU A 328 -9.39 23.85 -17.90
CA LEU A 328 -10.26 22.87 -18.52
C LEU A 328 -10.73 23.47 -19.85
N ASN A 329 -10.30 22.89 -20.97
CA ASN A 329 -10.78 23.29 -22.27
C ASN A 329 -12.31 23.12 -22.30
N GLN A 330 -13.07 24.21 -22.32
CA GLN A 330 -14.52 24.20 -22.55
C GLN A 330 -14.89 23.89 -24.02
N GLY A 331 -14.07 23.11 -24.73
CA GLY A 331 -14.22 22.80 -26.14
C GLY A 331 -13.96 21.33 -26.41
N SER A 332 -15.00 20.63 -26.83
CA SER A 332 -15.05 19.22 -27.23
C SER A 332 -13.84 18.81 -28.09
N ALA A 333 -13.07 17.82 -27.63
CA ALA A 333 -12.15 17.08 -28.49
C ALA A 333 -12.81 15.76 -28.90
N SER A 334 -13.44 15.75 -30.07
CA SER A 334 -13.88 14.52 -30.74
C SER A 334 -12.65 13.79 -31.29
N TYR A 335 -12.37 12.59 -30.79
CA TYR A 335 -11.38 11.68 -31.38
C TYR A 335 -11.97 11.10 -32.67
N LEU A 336 -11.51 11.58 -33.84
CA LEU A 336 -11.72 10.92 -35.13
C LEU A 336 -10.46 10.11 -35.45
N GLY A 337 -10.47 8.82 -35.10
CA GLY A 337 -9.54 7.83 -35.63
C GLY A 337 -10.23 7.03 -36.73
N HIS A 338 -9.68 7.07 -37.94
CA HIS A 338 -10.07 6.18 -39.05
C HIS A 338 -9.37 4.81 -38.88
N VAL A 339 -10.09 3.73 -39.20
CA VAL A 339 -9.66 2.31 -39.11
C VAL A 339 -8.49 2.00 -40.05
#